data_AF-A0A2E8R717-F1
#
_entry.id   AF-A0A2E8R717-F1
#
_cell.length_a   1.000
_cell.length_b   1.000
_cell.length_c   1.000
_cell.angle_alpha   90.00
_cell.angle_beta   90.00
_cell.angle_gamma   90.00
#
_symmetry.space_group_name_H-M   'P 1'
#
loop_
_entity.id
_entity.type
_entity.pdbx_description
1 polymer ?
#
loop_
_entity_poly.entity_id
_entity_poly.type
_entity_poly.pdbx_seq_one_letter_code
_entity_poly.pdbx_strand_id
1 'polypeptide(L)' 'MSGIKRFFENVEEFVNNHELTFPSMSQEEVDTILNDVEESFGSMGRDFAHDYIIQQQISY' A
#
# COMPACT_ATOMS: atom_id res chain seq x y z
N MET A 1 -4.06 -12.96 -17.87
CA MET A 1 -3.70 -12.02 -16.78
C MET A 1 -2.17 -12.00 -16.69
N SER A 2 -1.51 -10.85 -16.82
CA SER A 2 -0.04 -10.74 -16.68
C SER A 2 0.37 -10.84 -15.20
N GLY A 3 1.50 -11.47 -14.89
CA GLY A 3 1.98 -11.66 -13.52
C GLY A 3 2.20 -10.36 -12.75
N ILE A 4 2.58 -9.29 -13.45
CA ILE A 4 2.78 -7.94 -12.88
C ILE A 4 1.46 -7.30 -12.44
N LYS A 5 0.39 -7.48 -13.22
CA LYS A 5 -0.94 -6.95 -12.86
C LYS A 5 -1.44 -7.60 -11.56
N ARG A 6 -1.25 -8.90 -11.44
CA ARG A 6 -1.60 -9.66 -10.22
C ARG A 6 -0.72 -9.27 -9.03
N PHE A 7 0.55 -8.94 -9.27
CA PHE A 7 1.43 -8.42 -8.23
C PHE A 7 0.88 -7.12 -7.65
N PHE A 8 0.54 -6.14 -8.50
CA PHE A 8 -0.03 -4.87 -8.01
C PHE A 8 -1.37 -5.07 -7.30
N GLU A 9 -2.28 -5.88 -7.85
CA GLU A 9 -3.55 -6.21 -7.20
C GLU A 9 -3.34 -6.82 -5.80
N ASN A 10 -2.35 -7.70 -5.63
CA ASN A 10 -2.03 -8.28 -4.32
C ASN A 10 -1.47 -7.23 -3.33
N VAL A 11 -0.67 -6.26 -3.81
CA VAL A 11 -0.15 -5.19 -2.96
C VAL A 11 -1.28 -4.23 -2.55
N GLU A 12 -2.18 -3.87 -3.47
CA GLU A 12 -3.37 -3.07 -3.16
C GLU A 12 -4.25 -3.78 -2.12
N GLU A 13 -4.50 -5.08 -2.31
CA GLU A 13 -5.28 -5.89 -1.37
C GLU A 13 -4.61 -5.97 0.02
N PHE A 14 -3.29 -6.11 0.07
CA PHE A 14 -2.54 -6.11 1.32
C PHE A 14 -2.67 -4.77 2.06
N VAL A 15 -2.46 -3.65 1.36
CA VAL A 15 -2.59 -2.30 1.93
C VAL A 15 -4.03 -2.04 2.42
N ASN A 16 -5.04 -2.49 1.67
CA ASN A 16 -6.44 -2.32 2.05
C ASN A 16 -6.87 -3.20 3.23
N ASN A 17 -6.23 -4.35 3.43
CA ASN A 17 -6.51 -5.25 4.56
C ASN A 17 -5.94 -4.74 5.90
N HIS A 18 -5.02 -3.77 5.88
CA HIS A 18 -4.42 -3.16 7.07
C HIS A 18 -5.33 -2.13 7.79
N GLU A 19 -6.67 -2.19 7.66
CA GLU A 19 -7.67 -1.19 8.13
C GLU A 19 -7.23 -0.35 9.35
N LEU A 20 -7.16 1.00 9.27
CA LEU A 20 -8.31 1.92 9.34
C LEU A 20 -8.18 3.14 8.39
N THR A 21 -8.99 3.13 7.32
CA THR A 21 -9.54 4.30 6.59
C THR A 21 -8.60 5.47 6.26
N PHE A 22 -7.96 5.40 5.09
CA PHE A 22 -7.47 6.55 4.32
C PHE A 22 -8.62 7.56 4.17
N PRO A 23 -8.67 8.63 4.98
CA PRO A 23 -7.82 9.82 4.86
C PRO A 23 -7.21 10.33 6.19
N SER A 24 -7.43 9.66 7.32
CA SER A 24 -7.03 10.14 8.67
C SER A 24 -5.81 9.43 9.28
N MET A 25 -5.09 8.66 8.47
CA MET A 25 -3.96 7.84 8.90
C MET A 25 -2.74 8.71 9.26
N SER A 26 -2.09 8.41 10.38
CA SER A 26 -0.86 9.06 10.81
C SER A 26 0.35 8.60 9.98
N GLN A 27 1.42 9.39 9.97
CA GLN A 27 2.65 9.00 9.27
C GLN A 27 3.26 7.72 9.83
N GLU A 28 3.16 7.47 11.14
CA GLU A 28 3.67 6.24 11.77
C GLU A 28 2.92 4.98 11.28
N GLU A 29 1.61 5.09 11.06
CA GLU A 29 0.80 4.01 10.50
C GLU A 29 1.14 3.75 9.02
N VAL A 30 1.34 4.82 8.24
CA VAL A 30 1.80 4.70 6.85
C VAL A 30 3.16 4.00 6.80
N ASP A 31 4.12 4.43 7.62
CA ASP A 31 5.46 3.84 7.65
C ASP A 31 5.42 2.36 8.06
N THR A 32 4.50 1.99 8.97
CA THR A 32 4.27 0.59 9.38
C THR A 32 3.78 -0.25 8.19
N ILE A 33 2.76 0.21 7.47
CA ILE A 33 2.25 -0.48 6.27
C ILE A 33 3.35 -0.64 5.23
N LEU A 34 4.15 0.41 4.99
CA LEU A 34 5.22 0.38 3.99
C LEU A 34 6.31 -0.62 4.34
N ASN A 35 6.66 -0.74 5.62
CA ASN A 35 7.62 -1.76 6.08
C ASN A 35 7.05 -3.17 5.91
N ASP A 36 5.80 -3.40 6.27
CA ASP A 36 5.15 -4.72 6.13
C ASP A 36 5.02 -5.14 4.65
N VAL A 37 4.74 -4.17 3.77
CA VAL A 37 4.73 -4.37 2.32
C VAL A 37 6.15 -4.65 1.81
N GLU A 38 7.17 -3.96 2.30
CA GLU A 38 8.56 -4.23 1.92
C GLU A 38 8.99 -5.65 2.32
N GLU A 39 8.62 -6.11 3.52
CA GLU A 39 8.90 -7.48 3.96
C GLU A 39 8.18 -8.53 3.11
N SER A 40 6.94 -8.24 2.67
CA SER A 40 6.11 -9.22 1.94
C SER A 40 6.31 -9.21 0.42
N PHE A 41 6.56 -8.05 -0.17
CA PHE A 41 6.59 -7.81 -1.62
C PHE A 41 7.88 -7.16 -2.12
N GLY A 42 8.80 -6.81 -1.22
CA GLY A 42 10.06 -6.14 -1.54
C GLY A 42 9.89 -4.64 -1.80
N SER A 43 11.02 -3.98 -2.11
CA SER A 43 11.06 -2.52 -2.34
C SER A 43 10.10 -2.05 -3.43
N MET A 44 9.90 -2.86 -4.48
CA MET A 44 8.95 -2.54 -5.56
C MET A 44 7.50 -2.49 -5.07
N GLY A 45 7.13 -3.39 -4.16
CA GLY A 45 5.80 -3.37 -3.54
C GLY A 45 5.64 -2.13 -2.67
N ARG A 46 6.66 -1.78 -1.90
CA ARG A 46 6.65 -0.59 -1.03
C ARG A 46 6.50 0.71 -1.82
N ASP A 47 7.28 0.89 -2.88
CA ASP A 47 7.20 2.09 -3.73
C ASP A 47 5.79 2.25 -4.31
N PHE A 48 5.21 1.15 -4.80
CA PHE A 48 3.85 1.14 -5.33
C PHE A 48 2.79 1.40 -4.23
N ALA A 49 2.92 0.78 -3.06
CA ALA A 49 2.01 0.99 -1.93
C ALA A 49 2.02 2.45 -1.44
N HIS A 50 3.19 3.09 -1.41
CA HIS A 50 3.31 4.50 -1.04
C HIS A 50 2.54 5.41 -2.01
N ASP A 51 2.71 5.21 -3.32
CA ASP A 51 1.98 5.96 -4.34
C ASP A 51 0.46 5.73 -4.24
N TYR A 52 0.04 4.48 -3.99
CA TYR A 52 -1.36 4.12 -3.80
C TYR A 52 -1.98 4.82 -2.59
N ILE A 53 -1.28 4.82 -1.45
CA ILE A 53 -1.72 5.47 -0.21
C ILE A 53 -1.90 6.99 -0.42
N ILE A 54 -0.93 7.64 -1.07
CA ILE A 54 -1.01 9.09 -1.38
C ILE A 54 -2.22 9.39 -2.27
N GLN A 55 -2.47 8.57 -3.30
CA GLN A 55 -3.62 8.74 -4.18
C GLN A 55 -4.95 8.65 -3.42
N GLN A 56 -5.05 7.74 -2.45
CA GLN A 56 -6.24 7.61 -1.60
C GLN A 56 -6.41 8.81 -0.67
N GLN A 57 -5.33 9.39 -0.14
CA GLN A 57 -5.40 10.58 0.71
C GLN A 57 -5.77 11.87 -0.05
N ILE A 58 -5.37 12.01 -1.32
CA ILE A 58 -5.69 13.20 -2.15
C ILE A 58 -7.12 13.14 -2.72
N SER A 59 -7.68 11.94 -2.89
CA SER A 59 -9.00 11.74 -3.51
C SER A 59 -10.20 12.05 -2.58
N TYR A 60 -9.95 12.45 -1.33
CA TYR A 60 -10.94 12.84 -0.32
C TYR A 60 -10.80 14.30 0.10
#